data_AF-A0A0V1PHQ0-F1
#
_entry.id   AF-A0A0V1PHQ0-F1
#
_cell.length_a   1.000
_cell.length_b   1.000
_cell.length_c   1.000
_cell.angle_alpha   90.00
_cell.angle_beta   90.00
_cell.angle_gamma   90.00
#
_symmetry.space_group_name_H-M   'P 1'
#
loop_
_entity.id
_entity.type
_entity.pdbx_description
1 polymer ?
#
loop_
_entity_poly.entity_id
_entity_poly.type
_entity_poly.pdbx_seq_one_letter_code
_entity_poly.pdbx_strand_id
1 'polypeptide(L)'
;MESDEIQFVSTQRNQQKLVYRGKCYTLKQTNRNDKCWIYASGTRGCPGKLYTNLDATQVMRTKKGDGTSGPPERTWYLPHHAVYQHNQGKTKCRLVFDGSAEWNGTSLNNCLDPGPRLQPDLVAVLLWFRRSRIAL
;
A
#
# COMPACT_ATOMS: atom_id res chain seq x y z
N MET A 1 -14.64 25.14 -9.72
CA MET A 1 -15.04 24.09 -8.76
C MET A 1 -15.64 22.97 -9.61
N GLU A 2 -14.85 21.95 -9.92
CA GLU A 2 -15.31 20.83 -10.75
C GLU A 2 -15.96 19.80 -9.82
N SER A 3 -17.28 19.64 -9.93
CA SER A 3 -18.07 18.80 -9.03
C SER A 3 -17.65 17.33 -9.12
N ASP A 4 -17.48 16.67 -7.97
CA ASP A 4 -17.22 15.23 -7.83
C ASP A 4 -18.46 14.39 -8.14
N GLU A 5 -19.05 14.61 -9.31
CA GLU A 5 -20.31 14.00 -9.72
C GLU A 5 -20.07 12.68 -10.47
N ILE A 6 -20.84 11.67 -10.10
CA ILE A 6 -20.83 10.36 -10.78
C ILE A 6 -21.88 10.40 -11.88
N GLN A 7 -21.48 10.02 -13.09
CA GLN A 7 -22.38 9.91 -14.23
C GLN A 7 -22.36 8.49 -14.78
N PHE A 8 -23.51 7.99 -15.24
CA PHE A 8 -23.60 6.71 -15.93
C PHE A 8 -23.82 6.93 -17.42
N VAL A 9 -23.04 6.23 -18.24
CA VAL A 9 -23.16 6.26 -19.70
C VAL A 9 -23.36 4.84 -20.21
N SER A 10 -24.42 4.61 -21.00
CA SER A 10 -24.63 3.36 -21.71
C SER A 10 -23.90 3.35 -23.05
N THR A 11 -23.23 2.26 -23.37
CA THR A 11 -22.60 2.05 -24.68
C THR A 11 -23.61 1.55 -25.72
N GLN A 12 -23.22 1.59 -27.00
CA GLN A 12 -24.01 1.02 -28.11
C GLN A 12 -24.33 -0.48 -27.93
N ARG A 13 -23.56 -1.20 -27.09
CA ARG A 13 -23.80 -2.61 -26.73
C ARG A 13 -24.61 -2.77 -25.43
N ASN A 14 -25.31 -1.71 -25.02
CA ASN A 14 -26.09 -1.63 -23.77
C ASN A 14 -25.32 -1.94 -22.47
N GLN A 15 -23.99 -1.81 -22.48
CA GLN A 15 -23.20 -1.92 -21.25
C GLN A 15 -23.15 -0.56 -20.55
N GLN A 16 -23.58 -0.49 -19.29
CA GLN A 16 -23.46 0.70 -18.45
C GLN A 16 -22.00 0.88 -17.97
N LYS A 17 -21.50 2.10 -18.10
CA LYS A 17 -20.18 2.52 -17.62
C LYS A 17 -20.33 3.70 -16.67
N LEU A 18 -19.43 3.75 -15.70
CA LEU A 18 -19.36 4.84 -14.73
C LEU A 18 -18.33 5.86 -15.20
N VAL A 19 -18.70 7.13 -15.27
CA VAL A 19 -17.83 8.26 -15.56
C VAL A 19 -17.64 9.09 -14.29
N TYR A 20 -16.39 9.33 -13.93
CA TYR A 20 -16.02 10.12 -12.76
C TYR A 20 -14.75 10.91 -13.07
N ARG A 21 -14.77 12.25 -12.87
CA ARG A 21 -13.66 13.17 -13.19
C ARG A 21 -13.10 12.97 -14.61
N GLY A 22 -13.99 12.92 -15.60
CA GLY A 22 -13.63 12.73 -17.02
C GLY A 22 -13.08 11.35 -17.38
N LYS A 23 -13.09 10.37 -16.46
CA LYS A 23 -12.57 9.02 -16.65
C LYS A 23 -13.69 8.00 -16.69
N CYS A 24 -13.61 7.06 -17.63
CA CYS A 24 -14.60 6.00 -17.81
C CYS A 24 -14.14 4.69 -17.15
N TYR A 25 -15.05 4.05 -16.42
CA TYR A 25 -14.82 2.83 -15.68
C TYR A 25 -15.87 1.76 -16.00
N THR A 26 -15.46 0.50 -15.95
CA THR A 26 -16.33 -0.68 -16.11
C THR A 26 -16.44 -1.40 -14.78
N LEU A 27 -17.65 -1.84 -14.42
CA LEU A 27 -17.86 -2.63 -13.20
C LEU A 27 -17.09 -3.94 -13.30
N LYS A 28 -16.25 -4.23 -12.31
CA LYS A 28 -15.51 -5.49 -12.22
C LYS A 28 -16.13 -6.44 -11.21
N GLN A 29 -16.52 -5.92 -10.05
CA GLN A 29 -17.02 -6.73 -8.95
C GLN A 29 -17.96 -5.92 -8.07
N THR A 30 -18.98 -6.58 -7.52
CA THR A 30 -19.80 -6.07 -6.43
C THR A 30 -19.61 -6.99 -5.23
N ASN A 31 -19.22 -6.43 -4.09
CA ASN A 31 -19.14 -7.15 -2.81
C ASN A 31 -20.33 -6.76 -1.94
N ARG A 32 -20.40 -7.27 -0.71
CA ARG A 32 -21.47 -6.93 0.25
C ARG A 32 -21.56 -5.44 0.57
N ASN A 33 -20.45 -4.69 0.46
CA ASN A 33 -20.35 -3.31 0.95
C ASN A 33 -20.05 -2.28 -0.14
N ASP A 34 -19.40 -2.67 -1.26
CA ASP A 34 -18.94 -1.75 -2.29
C ASP A 34 -18.98 -2.36 -3.71
N LYS A 35 -19.03 -1.46 -4.69
CA LYS A 35 -18.81 -1.77 -6.12
C LYS A 35 -17.41 -1.34 -6.53
N CYS A 36 -16.66 -2.24 -7.15
CA CYS A 36 -15.32 -2.03 -7.66
C CYS A 36 -15.34 -1.87 -9.17
N TRP A 37 -14.84 -0.73 -9.63
CA TRP A 37 -14.80 -0.31 -11.02
C TRP A 37 -13.35 -0.20 -11.50
N ILE A 38 -13.09 -0.65 -12.72
CA ILE A 38 -11.76 -0.61 -13.34
C ILE A 38 -11.75 0.36 -14.51
N TYR A 39 -10.65 1.09 -14.66
CA TYR A 39 -10.47 2.03 -15.75
C TYR A 39 -10.60 1.35 -17.12
N ALA A 40 -11.36 1.96 -18.03
CA ALA A 40 -11.75 1.33 -19.29
C ALA A 40 -10.68 1.38 -20.39
N SER A 41 -9.56 2.12 -20.24
CA SER A 41 -8.53 2.19 -21.28
C SER A 41 -7.53 1.02 -21.19
N GLY A 42 -7.37 0.29 -22.29
CA GLY A 42 -6.49 -0.88 -22.42
C GLY A 42 -4.99 -0.58 -22.59
N THR A 43 -4.48 0.55 -22.09
CA THR A 43 -3.05 0.87 -22.15
C THR A 43 -2.30 0.18 -21.01
N ARG A 44 -1.18 -0.48 -21.33
CA ARG A 44 -0.34 -1.22 -20.37
C ARG A 44 0.26 -0.25 -19.35
N GLY A 45 -0.33 -0.24 -18.17
CA GLY A 45 0.07 0.54 -17.01
C GLY A 45 -1.08 0.54 -16.02
N CYS A 46 -0.81 0.08 -14.78
CA CYS A 46 -1.76 -0.19 -13.68
C CYS A 46 -3.14 0.49 -13.82
N PRO A 47 -4.21 -0.25 -14.20
CA PRO A 47 -5.53 0.35 -14.39
C PRO A 47 -6.05 0.89 -13.06
N GLY A 48 -6.29 2.20 -13.01
CA GLY A 48 -6.82 2.86 -11.81
C GLY A 48 -8.11 2.19 -11.36
N LYS A 49 -8.23 1.93 -10.05
CA LYS A 49 -9.44 1.35 -9.45
C LYS A 49 -10.26 2.42 -8.77
N LEU A 50 -11.57 2.34 -8.93
CA LEU A 50 -12.54 3.21 -8.28
C LEU A 50 -13.51 2.34 -7.48
N TYR A 51 -13.82 2.73 -6.26
CA TYR A 51 -14.78 2.03 -5.42
C TYR A 51 -15.91 2.98 -5.05
N THR A 52 -17.14 2.51 -5.18
CA THR A 52 -18.36 3.24 -4.83
C THR A 52 -19.19 2.44 -3.84
N ASN A 53 -20.19 3.06 -3.23
CA ASN A 53 -21.25 2.34 -2.53
C ASN A 53 -22.04 1.42 -3.49
N LEU A 54 -22.92 0.58 -2.95
CA LEU A 54 -23.73 -0.38 -3.73
C LEU A 54 -24.61 0.29 -4.78
N ASP A 55 -25.16 1.48 -4.49
CA ASP A 55 -25.98 2.22 -5.44
C ASP A 55 -25.14 3.05 -6.42
N ALA A 56 -23.82 3.09 -6.21
CA ALA A 56 -22.85 3.83 -6.99
C ALA A 56 -23.20 5.33 -7.15
N THR A 57 -23.78 5.90 -6.09
CA THR A 57 -24.10 7.32 -5.97
C THR A 57 -22.96 8.13 -5.36
N GLN A 58 -21.99 7.48 -4.69
CA GLN A 58 -20.85 8.14 -4.09
C GLN A 58 -19.55 7.33 -4.26
N VAL A 59 -18.45 8.03 -4.53
CA VAL A 59 -17.12 7.44 -4.59
C VAL A 59 -16.57 7.32 -3.18
N MET A 60 -16.30 6.09 -2.75
CA MET A 60 -15.75 5.80 -1.42
C MET A 60 -14.21 5.88 -1.41
N ARG A 61 -13.54 5.44 -2.49
CA ARG A 61 -12.07 5.50 -2.62
C ARG A 61 -11.60 5.37 -4.08
N THR A 62 -10.54 6.10 -4.44
CA THR A 62 -9.79 5.91 -5.69
C THR A 62 -8.42 5.29 -5.37
N LYS A 63 -8.03 4.23 -6.06
CA LYS A 63 -6.65 3.74 -6.08
C LYS A 63 -6.01 4.24 -7.38
N LYS A 64 -5.49 5.47 -7.35
CA LYS A 64 -4.64 6.00 -8.41
C LYS A 64 -3.28 5.31 -8.25
N GLY A 65 -2.83 4.58 -9.27
CA GLY A 65 -1.40 4.23 -9.34
C GLY A 65 -0.65 5.56 -9.37
N ASP A 66 0.32 5.70 -8.47
CA ASP A 66 1.10 6.92 -8.31
C ASP A 66 1.69 7.36 -9.67
N GLY A 67 1.56 8.64 -9.97
CA GLY A 67 1.76 9.22 -11.28
C GLY A 67 3.07 10.00 -11.38
N THR A 68 4.20 9.39 -11.05
CA THR A 68 5.50 9.88 -11.50
C THR A 68 5.84 9.25 -12.84
N SER A 69 6.01 10.05 -13.89
CA SER A 69 6.36 9.66 -15.25
C SER A 69 7.81 9.13 -15.36
N GLY A 70 8.12 8.03 -14.68
CA GLY A 70 9.38 7.32 -14.77
C GLY A 70 9.30 6.09 -15.69
N PRO A 71 10.45 5.53 -16.12
CA PRO A 71 10.52 4.22 -16.78
C PRO A 71 9.81 3.15 -15.92
N PRO A 72 9.36 2.02 -16.49
CA PRO A 72 8.59 1.00 -15.77
C PRO A 72 9.24 0.71 -14.41
N GLU A 73 8.54 1.10 -13.35
CA GLU A 73 9.08 1.11 -12.00
C GLU A 73 9.57 -0.30 -11.65
N ARG A 74 10.88 -0.44 -11.47
CA ARG A 74 11.50 -1.73 -11.14
C ARG A 74 10.95 -2.17 -9.79
N THR A 75 10.04 -3.14 -9.81
CA THR A 75 9.42 -3.68 -8.60
C THR A 75 10.32 -4.74 -7.99
N TRP A 76 10.69 -4.55 -6.73
CA TRP A 76 11.44 -5.51 -5.94
C TRP A 76 10.52 -6.23 -4.95
N TYR A 77 10.73 -7.53 -4.77
CA TYR A 77 9.99 -8.34 -3.79
C TYR A 77 10.96 -8.85 -2.73
N LEU A 78 10.54 -8.77 -1.46
CA LEU A 78 11.25 -9.40 -0.36
C LEU A 78 10.69 -10.79 -0.10
N PRO A 79 11.54 -11.82 0.03
CA PRO A 79 11.13 -13.10 0.60
C PRO A 79 10.46 -12.86 1.96
N HIS A 80 9.37 -13.57 2.21
CA HIS A 80 8.62 -13.41 3.45
C HIS A 80 8.11 -14.74 3.97
N HIS A 81 7.97 -14.83 5.30
CA HIS A 81 7.39 -15.98 5.97
C HIS A 81 6.54 -15.56 7.16
N ALA A 82 5.55 -16.37 7.49
CA ALA A 82 4.68 -16.13 8.63
C ALA A 82 5.31 -16.71 9.90
N VAL A 83 5.34 -15.91 10.97
CA VAL A 83 5.74 -16.31 12.32
C VAL A 83 4.52 -16.26 13.23
N TYR A 84 4.25 -17.38 13.92
CA TYR A 84 3.10 -17.53 14.79
C TYR A 84 3.53 -17.50 16.25
N GLN A 85 3.04 -16.50 16.99
CA GLN A 85 3.24 -16.40 18.43
C GLN A 85 2.00 -16.93 19.15
N HIS A 86 2.20 -17.93 20.00
CA HIS A 86 1.14 -18.50 20.84
C HIS A 86 1.21 -17.87 22.23
N ASN A 87 0.12 -17.25 22.70
CA ASN A 87 0.05 -16.69 24.05
C ASN A 87 -1.37 -16.83 24.62
N GLN A 88 -1.49 -17.45 25.79
CA GLN A 88 -2.73 -17.56 26.61
C GLN A 88 -4.01 -17.75 25.76
N GLY A 89 -4.02 -18.79 24.91
CA GLY A 89 -5.19 -19.16 24.10
C GLY A 89 -5.41 -18.32 22.83
N LYS A 90 -4.52 -17.38 22.49
CA LYS A 90 -4.55 -16.62 21.24
C LYS A 90 -3.31 -16.89 20.40
N THR A 91 -3.50 -17.07 19.10
CA THR A 91 -2.42 -17.17 18.11
C THR A 91 -2.31 -15.87 17.34
N LYS A 92 -1.18 -15.18 17.47
CA LYS A 92 -0.88 -13.94 16.73
C LYS A 92 0.09 -14.25 15.60
N CYS A 93 -0.35 -14.05 14.35
CA CYS A 93 0.50 -14.15 13.16
C CYS A 93 1.21 -12.82 12.88
N ARG A 94 2.50 -12.87 12.55
CA ARG A 94 3.31 -11.73 12.07
C ARG A 94 4.00 -12.14 10.77
N LEU A 95 3.95 -11.29 9.75
CA LEU A 95 4.70 -11.49 8.52
C LEU A 95 6.12 -10.93 8.69
N VAL A 96 7.13 -11.76 8.48
CA VAL A 96 8.54 -11.35 8.52
C VAL A 96 9.04 -11.25 7.09
N PHE A 97 9.64 -10.10 6.75
CA PHE A 97 10.30 -9.87 5.47
C PHE A 97 11.81 -10.01 5.66
N ASP A 98 12.46 -10.78 4.79
CA ASP A 98 13.91 -10.93 4.80
C ASP A 98 14.56 -9.82 3.96
N GLY A 99 15.06 -8.78 4.64
CA GLY A 99 15.79 -7.68 4.01
C GLY A 99 17.26 -8.01 3.68
N SER A 100 17.77 -9.15 4.16
CA SER A 100 19.13 -9.62 3.88
C SER A 100 19.24 -10.50 2.66
N ALA A 101 18.11 -11.01 2.15
CA ALA A 101 18.06 -11.78 0.92
C ALA A 101 18.73 -11.05 -0.23
N GLU A 102 19.73 -11.70 -0.84
CA GLU A 102 20.52 -11.12 -1.91
C GLU A 102 19.97 -11.49 -3.29
N TRP A 103 19.95 -10.51 -4.18
CA TRP A 103 19.77 -10.72 -5.61
C TRP A 103 20.92 -10.05 -6.35
N ASN A 104 21.64 -10.82 -7.15
CA ASN A 104 22.77 -10.33 -7.94
C ASN A 104 23.83 -9.58 -7.08
N GLY A 105 24.13 -10.13 -5.89
CA GLY A 105 25.11 -9.56 -4.95
C GLY A 105 24.66 -8.32 -4.19
N THR A 106 23.36 -8.02 -4.17
CA THR A 106 22.80 -6.86 -3.44
C THR A 106 21.54 -7.27 -2.67
N SER A 107 21.42 -6.82 -1.42
CA SER A 107 20.22 -6.96 -0.58
C SER A 107 19.62 -5.60 -0.25
N LEU A 108 18.40 -5.57 0.29
CA LEU A 108 17.79 -4.32 0.74
C LEU A 108 18.66 -3.65 1.82
N ASN A 109 19.15 -4.43 2.78
CA ASN A 109 19.97 -3.90 3.87
C ASN A 109 21.26 -3.23 3.38
N ASN A 110 21.83 -3.68 2.26
CA ASN A 110 23.02 -3.08 1.66
C ASN A 110 22.73 -1.72 0.97
N CYS A 111 21.48 -1.46 0.62
CA CYS A 111 21.04 -0.26 -0.08
C CYS A 111 20.44 0.81 0.84
N LEU A 112 20.22 0.49 2.12
CA LEU A 112 19.64 1.42 3.09
C LEU A 112 20.76 2.14 3.87
N ASP A 113 20.64 3.46 3.97
CA ASP A 113 21.49 4.24 4.86
C ASP A 113 21.07 3.96 6.32
N PRO A 114 21.94 3.42 7.18
CA PRO A 114 21.59 3.02 8.55
C PRO A 114 21.27 4.22 9.47
N GLY A 115 21.59 5.44 9.04
CA GLY A 115 21.49 6.65 9.84
C GLY A 115 22.44 6.66 11.05
N PRO A 116 22.45 7.76 11.83
CA PRO A 116 23.19 7.82 13.07
C PRO A 116 22.55 6.96 14.16
N ARG A 117 23.37 6.42 15.07
CA ARG A 117 22.88 5.69 16.25
C ARG A 117 22.19 6.66 17.21
N LEU A 118 20.88 6.50 17.38
CA LEU A 118 20.09 7.34 18.29
C LEU A 118 20.10 6.85 19.73
N GLN A 119 20.45 5.58 19.96
CA GLN A 119 20.50 5.00 21.30
C GLN A 119 21.84 5.33 21.96
N PRO A 120 21.84 5.80 23.23
CA PRO A 120 23.07 6.03 23.97
C PRO A 120 23.78 4.70 24.23
N ASP A 121 25.10 4.77 24.37
CA ASP A 121 25.89 3.58 24.70
C ASP A 121 25.46 3.00 26.05
N LEU A 122 25.15 1.70 26.07
CA LEU A 122 24.59 1.06 27.26
C LEU A 122 25.57 1.11 28.44
N VAL A 123 26.87 0.94 28.18
CA VAL A 123 27.89 1.00 29.23
C VAL A 123 27.96 2.41 29.80
N ALA A 124 27.93 3.44 28.94
CA ALA A 124 27.84 4.82 29.38
C ALA A 124 26.61 5.04 30.28
N VAL A 125 25.42 4.65 29.84
CA VAL A 125 24.17 4.78 30.63
C VAL A 125 24.30 4.11 32.00
N LEU A 126 24.84 2.89 32.06
CA LEU A 126 25.04 2.17 33.32
C LEU A 126 26.05 2.88 34.25
N LEU A 127 27.12 3.46 33.70
CA LEU A 127 28.09 4.25 34.47
C LEU A 127 27.46 5.54 35.01
N TRP A 128 26.58 6.19 34.25
CA TRP A 128 25.86 7.38 34.70
C TRP A 128 24.93 7.08 35.88
N PHE A 129 24.19 5.96 35.86
CA PHE A 129 23.37 5.52 37.00
C PHE A 129 24.19 5.20 38.26
N ARG A 130 25.43 4.73 38.10
CA ARG A 130 26.33 4.49 39.24
C ARG A 130 26.82 5.78 39.88
N ARG A 131 27.03 6.81 39.07
CA ARG A 131 27.59 8.10 39.51
C ARG A 131 26.51 9.06 40.00
N SER A 132 25.31 8.98 39.44
CA SER A 132 24.22 9.92 39.66
C SER A 132 22.91 9.20 39.87
N ARG A 133 21.99 9.83 40.61
CA ARG A 133 20.65 9.27 40.87
C ARG A 133 19.81 9.06 39.60
N ILE A 134 20.13 9.75 38.51
CA ILE A 134 19.45 9.70 37.21
C ILE A 134 20.52 9.60 36.10
N ALA A 135 20.35 8.72 35.13
CA ALA A 135 21.17 8.67 33.91
C ALA A 135 20.47 9.38 32.75
N LEU A 136 21.26 9.97 31.87
CA LEU A 136 20.85 10.60 30.62
C LEU A 136 21.48 9.87 29.44
#